data_AF-A0A960ETU8-F1
#
_entry.id   AF-A0A960ETU8-F1
#
_cell.length_a   1.000
_cell.length_b   1.000
_cell.length_c   1.000
_cell.angle_alpha   90.00
_cell.angle_beta   90.00
_cell.angle_gamma   90.00
#
_symmetry.space_group_name_H-M   'P 1'
#
loop_
_entity.id
_entity.type
_entity.pdbx_description
1 polymer ?
#
loop_
_entity_poly.entity_id
_entity_poly.type
_entity_poly.pdbx_seq_one_letter_code
_entity_poly.pdbx_strand_id
1 'polypeptide(L)'
;MPAETHQVWEPPDTGSVLEVLADLLAPDLALDAAAEVTLGSVGHADDLSLHHLWNVVADEMCERTIGDLGDEPDWTPEMLEDTTLVEVARWFQSIIASEGVGGVHGG
;
A
#
# COMPACT_ATOMS: atom_id res chain seq x y z
N MET A 1 35.49 -1.05 -16.78
CA MET A 1 34.40 -0.70 -15.85
C MET A 1 33.21 -0.31 -16.68
N PRO A 2 32.15 -1.14 -16.79
CA PRO A 2 30.86 -0.63 -17.23
C PRO A 2 30.17 0.04 -16.05
N ALA A 3 29.58 1.21 -16.29
CA ALA A 3 28.84 1.97 -15.31
C ALA A 3 27.69 1.11 -14.77
N GLU A 4 27.67 0.93 -13.45
CA GLU A 4 26.51 0.43 -12.72
C GLU A 4 25.37 1.41 -12.99
N THR A 5 24.49 1.06 -13.93
CA THR A 5 23.18 1.71 -14.02
C THR A 5 22.42 1.22 -12.81
N HIS A 6 22.64 1.87 -11.66
CA HIS A 6 21.69 1.85 -10.56
C HIS A 6 20.40 2.39 -11.16
N GLN A 7 19.52 1.48 -11.61
CA GLN A 7 18.12 1.81 -11.78
C GLN A 7 17.67 2.23 -10.38
N VAL A 8 17.66 3.55 -10.16
CA VAL A 8 17.12 4.13 -8.94
C VAL A 8 15.66 3.69 -8.94
N TRP A 9 15.36 2.74 -8.08
CA TRP A 9 14.00 2.40 -7.77
C TRP A 9 13.43 3.60 -7.00
N GLU A 10 12.42 4.24 -7.57
CA GLU A 10 11.70 5.34 -6.93
C GLU A 10 10.47 4.71 -6.24
N PRO A 11 10.34 4.85 -4.91
CA PRO A 11 9.15 4.34 -4.23
C PRO A 11 7.90 5.02 -4.80
N PRO A 12 6.79 4.29 -5.00
CA PRO A 12 5.54 4.90 -5.41
C PRO A 12 5.09 5.93 -4.37
N ASP A 13 4.47 7.01 -4.84
CA ASP A 13 3.80 7.98 -3.99
C ASP A 13 2.49 7.40 -3.45
N THR A 14 1.97 7.99 -2.36
CA THR A 14 0.68 7.61 -1.77
C THR A 14 -0.45 7.65 -2.80
N GLY A 15 -0.41 8.61 -3.73
CA GLY A 15 -1.43 8.75 -4.77
C GLY A 15 -1.50 7.52 -5.68
N SER A 16 -0.35 7.00 -6.11
CA SER A 16 -0.30 5.81 -6.94
C SER A 16 -0.84 4.59 -6.20
N VAL A 17 -0.47 4.40 -4.92
CA VAL A 17 -1.01 3.30 -4.10
C VAL A 17 -2.53 3.44 -3.94
N LEU A 18 -3.01 4.66 -3.71
CA LEU A 18 -4.43 4.95 -3.61
C LEU A 18 -5.15 4.66 -4.93
N GLU A 19 -4.56 4.92 -6.10
CA GLU A 19 -5.16 4.59 -7.40
C GLU A 19 -5.45 3.09 -7.52
N VAL A 20 -4.52 2.23 -7.10
CA VAL A 20 -4.71 0.77 -7.10
C VAL A 20 -5.83 0.36 -6.14
N LEU A 21 -5.84 0.93 -4.92
CA LEU A 21 -6.90 0.65 -3.94
C LEU A 21 -8.27 1.14 -4.41
N ALA A 22 -8.32 2.32 -5.04
CA ALA A 22 -9.54 2.91 -5.58
C ALA A 22 -10.07 2.11 -6.76
N ASP A 23 -9.23 1.66 -7.68
CA ASP A 23 -9.64 0.79 -8.80
C ASP A 23 -10.23 -0.54 -8.29
N LEU A 24 -9.65 -1.10 -7.23
CA LEU A 24 -10.10 -2.37 -6.66
C LEU A 24 -11.41 -2.26 -5.87
N LEU A 25 -11.53 -1.24 -5.01
CA LEU A 25 -12.61 -1.14 -4.02
C LEU A 25 -13.72 -0.15 -4.41
N ALA A 26 -13.39 0.85 -5.22
CA ALA A 26 -14.28 1.93 -5.61
C ALA A 26 -14.07 2.42 -7.05
N PRO A 27 -14.08 1.54 -8.07
CA PRO A 27 -13.73 1.90 -9.46
C PRO A 27 -14.68 2.93 -10.10
N ASP A 28 -15.88 3.11 -9.54
CA ASP A 28 -16.88 4.08 -10.03
C ASP A 28 -16.67 5.49 -9.45
N LEU A 29 -15.79 5.63 -8.44
CA LEU A 29 -15.51 6.90 -7.78
C LEU A 29 -14.25 7.57 -8.34
N ALA A 30 -14.26 8.91 -8.35
CA ALA A 30 -13.04 9.67 -8.58
C ALA A 30 -12.06 9.46 -7.42
N LEU A 31 -10.75 9.56 -7.70
CA LEU A 31 -9.68 9.31 -6.72
C LEU A 31 -9.85 10.09 -5.41
N ASP A 32 -10.19 11.38 -5.47
CA ASP A 32 -10.47 12.22 -4.29
C ASP A 32 -11.64 11.67 -3.45
N ALA A 33 -12.70 11.19 -4.09
CA ALA A 33 -13.85 10.62 -3.39
C ALA A 33 -13.53 9.23 -2.82
N ALA A 34 -12.77 8.42 -3.58
CA ALA A 34 -12.29 7.13 -3.11
C ALA A 34 -11.33 7.28 -1.91
N ALA A 35 -10.54 8.34 -1.86
CA ALA A 35 -9.66 8.66 -0.73
C ALA A 35 -10.41 8.70 0.61
N GLU A 36 -11.65 9.20 0.61
CA GLU A 36 -12.50 9.35 1.80
C GLU A 36 -13.33 8.09 2.12
N VAL A 37 -13.29 7.06 1.26
CA VAL A 37 -14.01 5.80 1.50
C VAL A 37 -13.33 5.04 2.64
N THR A 38 -14.12 4.58 3.61
CA THR A 38 -13.62 3.74 4.69
C THR A 38 -13.67 2.26 4.33
N LEU A 39 -12.76 1.46 4.89
CA LEU A 39 -12.78 0.00 4.70
C LEU A 39 -14.09 -0.62 5.21
N GLY A 40 -14.68 -0.06 6.26
CA GLY A 40 -15.98 -0.50 6.79
C GLY A 40 -17.10 -0.33 5.78
N SER A 41 -17.10 0.76 5.01
CA SER A 41 -18.11 1.03 3.98
C SER A 41 -18.06 0.06 2.81
N VAL A 42 -16.87 -0.46 2.48
CA VAL A 42 -16.68 -1.45 1.41
C VAL A 42 -16.69 -2.89 1.91
N GLY A 43 -16.81 -3.11 3.22
CA GLY A 43 -16.84 -4.44 3.83
C GLY A 43 -15.48 -5.14 3.87
N HIS A 44 -14.38 -4.38 3.90
CA HIS A 44 -13.00 -4.84 3.91
C HIS A 44 -12.24 -4.43 5.19
N ALA A 45 -12.96 -4.13 6.27
CA ALA A 45 -12.40 -3.75 7.56
C ALA A 45 -11.97 -4.96 8.40
N ASP A 46 -11.13 -5.82 7.80
CA ASP A 46 -10.61 -7.01 8.44
C ASP A 46 -9.15 -7.26 8.02
N ASP A 47 -8.43 -7.97 8.87
CA ASP A 47 -7.01 -8.26 8.70
C ASP A 47 -6.71 -9.02 7.39
N LEU A 48 -7.55 -10.01 7.05
CA LEU A 48 -7.39 -10.80 5.83
C LEU A 48 -7.57 -9.93 4.58
N SER A 49 -8.56 -9.02 4.61
CA SER A 49 -8.76 -8.02 3.56
C SER A 49 -7.54 -7.13 3.42
N LEU A 50 -6.96 -6.63 4.51
CA LEU A 50 -5.72 -5.83 4.47
C LEU A 50 -4.56 -6.58 3.81
N HIS A 51 -4.33 -7.83 4.21
CA HIS A 51 -3.30 -8.67 3.58
C HIS A 51 -3.58 -8.89 2.08
N HIS A 52 -4.83 -9.06 1.69
CA HIS A 52 -5.20 -9.21 0.27
C HIS A 52 -4.95 -7.91 -0.51
N LEU A 53 -5.34 -6.75 0.04
CA LEU A 53 -5.08 -5.44 -0.54
C LEU A 53 -3.59 -5.18 -0.70
N TRP A 54 -2.79 -5.56 0.30
CA TRP A 54 -1.33 -5.46 0.24
C TRP A 54 -0.75 -6.29 -0.91
N ASN A 55 -1.19 -7.55 -1.05
CA ASN A 55 -0.71 -8.41 -2.13
C ASN A 55 -0.99 -7.80 -3.51
N VAL A 56 -2.18 -7.23 -3.71
CA VAL A 56 -2.53 -6.56 -4.98
C VAL A 56 -1.65 -5.34 -5.21
N VAL A 57 -1.49 -4.47 -4.20
CA VAL A 57 -0.64 -3.28 -4.30
C VAL A 57 0.82 -3.65 -4.55
N ALA A 58 1.35 -4.66 -3.86
CA ALA A 58 2.72 -5.12 -4.02
C ALA A 58 2.96 -5.73 -5.42
N ASP A 59 1.99 -6.48 -5.95
CA ASP A 59 2.06 -7.06 -7.30
C ASP A 59 2.04 -5.97 -8.39
N GLU A 60 1.14 -4.99 -8.27
CA GLU A 60 0.99 -3.90 -9.24
C GLU A 60 2.17 -2.90 -9.19
N MET A 61 2.64 -2.56 -7.98
CA MET A 61 3.66 -1.51 -7.79
C MET A 61 5.08 -2.03 -7.78
N CYS A 62 5.30 -3.30 -7.48
CA CYS A 62 6.63 -3.83 -7.29
C CYS A 62 6.83 -5.14 -8.05
N GLU A 63 7.42 -5.02 -9.25
CA GLU A 63 7.86 -6.15 -10.08
C GLU A 63 8.82 -7.10 -9.33
N ARG A 64 9.42 -6.64 -8.22
CA ARG A 64 10.11 -7.50 -7.23
C ARG A 64 9.23 -7.61 -6.01
N THR A 65 8.88 -8.84 -5.66
CA THR A 65 8.22 -9.26 -4.41
C THR A 65 8.71 -8.42 -3.23
N ILE A 66 7.99 -7.36 -2.89
CA ILE A 66 8.06 -6.82 -1.53
C ILE A 66 7.57 -7.95 -0.64
N GLY A 67 8.24 -8.13 0.49
CA GLY A 67 7.92 -9.22 1.41
C GLY A 67 6.45 -9.21 1.85
N ASP A 68 6.10 -10.21 2.65
CA ASP A 68 4.82 -10.21 3.35
C ASP A 68 4.63 -8.90 4.13
N LEU A 69 3.37 -8.51 4.37
CA LEU A 69 3.01 -7.33 5.15
C LEU A 69 3.66 -7.45 6.53
N GLY A 70 4.84 -6.84 6.70
CA GLY A 70 5.76 -7.24 7.77
C GLY A 70 5.23 -6.90 9.15
N ASP A 71 5.08 -5.60 9.41
CA ASP A 71 4.44 -5.10 10.62
C ASP A 71 2.95 -4.91 10.29
N GLU A 72 2.05 -5.63 10.97
CA GLU A 72 0.62 -5.35 10.92
C GLU A 72 0.37 -3.96 11.52
N PRO A 73 -0.64 -3.20 11.07
CA PRO A 73 -0.91 -1.90 11.65
C PRO A 73 -1.43 -2.11 13.09
N ASP A 74 -1.21 -1.15 13.99
CA ASP A 74 -1.82 -1.14 15.34
C ASP A 74 -3.34 -0.81 15.27
N TRP A 75 -4.01 -1.21 14.19
CA TRP A 75 -5.42 -0.99 13.93
C TRP A 75 -6.25 -2.16 14.46
N THR A 76 -7.00 -1.90 15.53
CA THR A 76 -8.11 -2.76 15.94
C THR A 76 -9.18 -2.82 14.86
N PRO A 77 -10.03 -3.87 14.80
CA PRO A 77 -11.12 -3.96 13.84
C PRO A 77 -12.05 -2.75 13.84
N GLU A 78 -12.34 -2.16 15.00
CA GLU A 78 -13.14 -0.94 15.12
C GLU A 78 -12.47 0.29 14.46
N MET A 79 -11.14 0.35 14.49
CA MET A 79 -10.38 1.40 13.81
C MET A 79 -10.36 1.14 12.31
N LEU A 80 -10.18 -0.11 11.88
CA LEU A 80 -10.24 -0.50 10.46
C LEU A 80 -11.55 -0.07 9.81
N GLU A 81 -12.68 -0.15 10.51
CA GLU A 81 -13.98 0.27 9.98
C GLU A 81 -14.04 1.77 9.63
N ASP A 82 -13.32 2.60 10.39
CA ASP A 82 -13.23 4.06 10.19
C ASP A 82 -12.02 4.46 9.33
N THR A 83 -11.02 3.57 9.18
CA THR A 83 -9.82 3.82 8.38
C THR A 83 -10.18 4.05 6.91
N THR A 84 -9.72 5.17 6.39
CA THR A 84 -9.93 5.58 5.00
C THR A 84 -8.93 4.94 4.02
N LEU A 85 -9.29 4.83 2.73
CA LEU A 85 -8.37 4.30 1.71
C LEU A 85 -7.08 5.11 1.62
N VAL A 86 -7.12 6.43 1.84
CA VAL A 86 -5.90 7.26 1.84
C VAL A 86 -4.99 6.95 3.03
N GLU A 87 -5.53 6.57 4.18
CA GLU A 87 -4.74 6.16 5.34
C GLU A 87 -4.08 4.81 5.11
N VAL A 88 -4.82 3.84 4.54
CA VAL A 88 -4.27 2.56 4.11
C VAL A 88 -3.17 2.76 3.07
N ALA A 89 -3.43 3.59 2.06
CA ALA A 89 -2.45 3.91 1.02
C ALA A 89 -1.18 4.54 1.58
N ARG A 90 -1.30 5.46 2.54
CA ARG A 90 -0.16 6.08 3.22
C ARG A 90 0.65 5.04 3.99
N TRP A 91 -0.04 4.14 4.68
CA TRP A 91 0.61 3.11 5.46
C TRP A 91 1.37 2.11 4.57
N PHE A 92 0.72 1.58 3.54
CA PHE A 92 1.36 0.74 2.53
C PHE A 92 2.54 1.45 1.86
N GLN A 93 2.38 2.70 1.47
CA GLN A 93 3.46 3.48 0.88
C GLN A 93 4.64 3.63 1.84
N SER A 94 4.39 3.82 3.15
CA SER A 94 5.44 3.87 4.17
C SER A 94 6.19 2.54 4.27
N ILE A 95 5.51 1.41 4.18
CA ILE A 95 6.15 0.07 4.18
C ILE A 95 7.01 -0.09 2.94
N ILE A 96 6.46 0.21 1.77
CA ILE A 96 7.18 0.13 0.49
C ILE A 96 8.43 1.01 0.52
N ALA A 97 8.29 2.27 0.94
CA ALA A 97 9.40 3.20 1.07
C ALA A 97 10.45 2.72 2.08
N SER A 98 10.04 2.08 3.18
CA SER A 98 10.96 1.46 4.14
C SER A 98 11.73 0.29 3.53
N GLU A 99 11.03 -0.62 2.85
CA GLU A 99 11.61 -1.82 2.25
C GLU A 99 12.58 -1.50 1.11
N GLY A 100 12.28 -0.50 0.28
CA GLY A 100 13.20 -0.10 -0.78
C GLY A 100 14.32 0.85 -0.37
N VAL A 101 14.26 1.44 0.84
CA VAL A 101 15.43 2.03 1.52
C VAL A 101 16.29 0.94 2.19
N GLY A 102 15.71 -0.23 2.47
CA GLY A 102 16.32 -1.39 3.14
C GLY A 102 17.38 -2.16 2.35
N GLY A 103 17.63 -1.82 1.08
CA GLY A 103 18.83 -2.29 0.35
C GLY A 103 20.16 -1.84 0.97
N VAL A 104 20.13 -0.98 2.01
CA VAL A 104 21.30 -0.49 2.75
C VAL A 104 21.12 -0.60 4.27
N HIS A 105 20.82 -1.79 4.79
CA HIS A 105 21.24 -2.23 6.14
C HIS A 105 21.64 -3.70 5.98
N GLY A 106 22.90 -4.12 5.97
CA GLY A 106 24.02 -3.64 6.79
C GLY A 106 23.97 -4.29 8.17
N GLY A 107 24.33 -5.58 8.27
CA GLY A 107 24.45 -6.33 9.52
C GLY A 107 24.68 -7.82 9.33
#